data_AF-A0A0N4XA59-F1
#
_entry.id   AF-A0A0N4XA59-F1
#
_cell.length_a   1.000
_cell.length_b   1.000
_cell.length_c   1.000
_cell.angle_alpha   90.00
_cell.angle_beta   90.00
_cell.angle_gamma   90.00
#
_symmetry.space_group_name_H-M   'P 1'
#
loop_
_entity.id
_entity.type
_entity.pdbx_description
1 polymer ?
#
loop_
_entity_poly.entity_id
_entity_poly.type
_entity_poly.pdbx_seq_one_letter_code
_entity_poly.pdbx_strand_id
1 'polypeptide(L)'
;LFQAQGPIDQLDLIIDLLGTPTPEEMKYACEGARNHVLRAPFRVNTFHRMRQLSQHTTDDAVQLLAMMLQFDPDKRATVEQSLKHSYLDEGRMRFHSCMCSCCYTNNPGNTRIFSTDPDPMHEMPFDPKWEKELSRLSMFDLRDRMYKFVTERTPLFGTPLCINPSSAAYKNFASSSVAQASELPPSPNAWD
;
A
#
# COMPACT_ATOMS: atom_id res chain seq x y z
N LEU A 1 11.82 -7.32 9.76
CA LEU A 1 12.96 -7.95 9.06
C LEU A 1 14.25 -7.17 9.36
N PHE A 2 14.34 -5.91 8.95
CA PHE A 2 15.44 -5.02 9.29
C PHE A 2 14.93 -3.89 10.20
N GLN A 3 15.51 -3.73 11.39
CA GLN A 3 15.19 -2.66 12.34
C GLN A 3 16.50 -2.18 12.96
N ALA A 4 16.88 -0.94 12.67
CA ALA A 4 18.16 -0.37 13.08
C ALA A 4 18.00 1.03 13.69
N GLN A 5 19.03 1.50 14.39
CA GLN A 5 19.04 2.83 15.02
C GLN A 5 19.54 3.94 14.08
N GLY A 6 20.30 3.60 13.04
CA GLY A 6 20.78 4.55 12.05
C GLY A 6 20.88 3.99 10.62
N PRO A 7 21.12 4.85 9.60
CA PRO A 7 21.16 4.43 8.20
C PRO A 7 22.28 3.45 7.84
N ILE A 8 23.42 3.51 8.55
CA ILE A 8 24.56 2.61 8.36
C ILE A 8 24.23 1.21 8.92
N ASP A 9 23.78 1.15 10.17
CA ASP A 9 23.30 -0.09 10.80
C ASP A 9 22.19 -0.76 9.96
N GLN A 10 21.26 0.04 9.41
CA GLN A 10 20.19 -0.43 8.53
C GLN A 10 20.75 -1.07 7.24
N LEU A 11 21.78 -0.47 6.66
CA LEU A 11 22.47 -1.01 5.48
C LEU A 11 23.21 -2.30 5.83
N ASP A 12 23.92 -2.36 6.95
CA ASP A 12 24.61 -3.58 7.38
C ASP A 12 23.65 -4.74 7.65
N LEU A 13 22.49 -4.50 8.30
CA LEU A 13 21.47 -5.54 8.49
C LEU A 13 20.92 -6.09 7.16
N ILE A 14 20.81 -5.26 6.12
CA ILE A 14 20.37 -5.69 4.79
C ILE A 14 21.44 -6.57 4.14
N ILE A 15 22.72 -6.19 4.25
CA ILE A 15 23.85 -6.93 3.68
C ILE A 15 24.10 -8.24 4.44
N ASP A 16 23.89 -8.29 5.75
CA ASP A 16 23.99 -9.53 6.56
C ASP A 16 23.00 -10.62 6.07
N LEU A 17 21.83 -10.23 5.55
CA LEU A 17 20.86 -11.16 4.97
C LEU A 17 21.13 -11.42 3.47
N LEU A 18 21.28 -10.38 2.66
CA LEU A 18 21.34 -10.47 1.20
C LEU A 18 22.75 -10.75 0.65
N GLY A 19 23.79 -10.63 1.48
CA GLY A 19 25.19 -10.68 1.07
C GLY A 19 25.70 -9.33 0.55
N THR A 20 27.01 -9.23 0.34
CA THR A 20 27.65 -8.05 -0.27
C THR A 20 27.20 -7.88 -1.73
N PRO A 21 26.55 -6.75 -2.09
CA PRO A 21 26.13 -6.52 -3.47
C PRO A 21 27.30 -6.31 -4.42
N THR A 22 27.10 -6.64 -5.69
CA THR A 22 28.05 -6.34 -6.77
C THR A 22 28.11 -4.83 -7.07
N PRO A 23 29.19 -4.33 -7.71
CA PRO A 23 29.26 -2.94 -8.19
C PRO A 23 28.07 -2.54 -9.08
N GLU A 24 27.60 -3.46 -9.92
CA GLU A 24 26.45 -3.31 -10.80
C GLU A 24 25.14 -3.14 -10.01
N GLU A 25 24.95 -3.93 -8.96
CA GLU A 25 23.79 -3.82 -8.06
C GLU A 25 23.80 -2.55 -7.22
N MET A 26 24.96 -1.92 -7.07
CA MET A 26 25.14 -0.62 -6.42
C MET A 26 25.08 0.58 -7.39
N LYS A 27 24.68 0.40 -8.66
CA LYS A 27 24.70 1.48 -9.67
C LYS A 27 23.89 2.73 -9.30
N TYR A 28 22.82 2.59 -8.51
CA TYR A 28 22.00 3.70 -7.99
C TYR A 28 22.36 4.13 -6.57
N ALA A 29 23.31 3.46 -5.90
CA ALA A 29 23.69 3.79 -4.54
C ALA A 29 24.55 5.05 -4.47
N CYS A 30 24.33 5.88 -3.45
CA CYS A 30 25.15 7.06 -3.23
C CYS A 30 26.60 6.69 -2.85
N GLU A 31 27.53 7.62 -3.07
CA GLU A 31 28.97 7.37 -2.86
C GLU A 31 29.30 6.91 -1.44
N GLY A 32 28.66 7.50 -0.42
CA GLY A 32 28.85 7.11 0.98
C GLY A 32 28.46 5.65 1.24
N ALA A 33 27.32 5.19 0.71
CA ALA A 33 26.90 3.79 0.83
C ALA A 33 27.84 2.84 0.08
N ARG A 34 28.26 3.19 -1.14
CA ARG A 34 29.23 2.40 -1.93
C ARG A 34 30.58 2.27 -1.20
N ASN A 35 31.10 3.37 -0.66
CA ASN A 35 32.34 3.38 0.10
C ASN A 35 32.24 2.60 1.41
N HIS A 36 31.07 2.59 2.08
CA HIS A 36 30.83 1.73 3.24
C HIS A 36 30.90 0.24 2.86
N VAL A 37 30.14 -0.18 1.84
CA VAL A 37 30.10 -1.57 1.36
C VAL A 37 31.48 -2.06 0.93
N LEU A 38 32.23 -1.26 0.16
CA LEU A 38 33.54 -1.64 -0.36
C LEU A 38 34.65 -1.69 0.70
N ARG A 39 34.46 -1.05 1.87
CA ARG A 39 35.38 -1.12 3.01
C ARG A 39 35.00 -2.21 4.01
N ALA A 40 33.75 -2.64 4.02
CA ALA A 40 33.27 -3.72 4.87
C ALA A 40 33.81 -5.09 4.40
N PRO A 41 33.97 -6.08 5.30
CA PRO A 41 34.26 -7.45 4.91
C PRO A 41 33.19 -8.02 3.98
N PHE A 42 33.59 -8.89 3.06
CA PHE A 42 32.64 -9.61 2.20
C PHE A 42 31.72 -10.51 3.03
N ARG A 43 30.41 -10.40 2.78
CA ARG A 43 29.36 -11.19 3.43
C ARG A 43 28.68 -12.09 2.40
N VAL A 44 28.53 -13.37 2.72
CA VAL A 44 27.77 -14.32 1.89
C VAL A 44 26.27 -14.06 1.99
N ASN A 45 25.52 -14.33 0.92
CA ASN A 45 24.06 -14.30 0.97
C ASN A 45 23.54 -15.39 1.94
N THR A 46 22.76 -14.98 2.95
CA THR A 46 22.16 -15.89 3.93
C THR A 46 20.64 -15.99 3.81
N PHE A 47 20.06 -15.55 2.69
CA PHE A 47 18.61 -15.45 2.47
C PHE A 47 17.85 -16.77 2.65
N HIS A 48 18.50 -17.92 2.42
CA HIS A 48 17.93 -19.24 2.72
C HIS A 48 17.44 -19.38 4.17
N ARG A 49 18.00 -18.61 5.12
CA ARG A 49 17.54 -18.56 6.52
C ARG A 49 16.11 -18.03 6.68
N MET A 50 15.58 -17.30 5.70
CA MET A 50 14.17 -16.87 5.69
C MET A 50 13.21 -18.04 5.85
N ARG A 51 13.55 -19.23 5.31
CA ARG A 51 12.78 -20.47 5.46
C ARG A 51 12.61 -20.93 6.90
N GLN A 52 13.52 -20.53 7.78
CA GLN A 52 13.58 -20.94 9.19
C GLN A 52 12.91 -19.92 10.14
N LEU A 53 12.39 -18.79 9.62
CA LEU A 53 11.72 -17.77 10.44
C LEU A 53 10.44 -18.27 11.13
N SER A 54 9.74 -19.22 10.50
CA SER A 54 8.48 -19.76 11.02
C SER A 54 8.21 -21.16 10.44
N GLN A 55 7.54 -22.00 11.24
CA GLN A 55 7.01 -23.28 10.76
C GLN A 55 6.04 -23.14 9.58
N HIS A 56 5.42 -21.97 9.41
CA HIS A 56 4.43 -21.71 8.37
C HIS A 56 5.03 -21.36 6.98
N THR A 57 6.34 -21.14 6.90
CA THR A 57 7.10 -20.74 5.68
C THR A 57 6.29 -19.90 4.67
N THR A 58 6.05 -20.31 3.42
CA THR A 58 6.39 -21.55 2.68
C THR A 58 7.65 -21.39 1.80
N ASP A 59 7.95 -22.33 0.88
CA ASP A 59 9.01 -22.15 -0.13
C ASP A 59 8.61 -21.08 -1.16
N ASP A 60 7.37 -21.13 -1.66
CA ASP A 60 6.79 -20.09 -2.52
C ASP A 60 6.83 -18.71 -1.85
N ALA A 61 6.63 -18.62 -0.53
CA ALA A 61 6.76 -17.37 0.21
C ALA A 61 8.19 -16.82 0.17
N VAL A 62 9.19 -17.70 0.37
CA VAL A 62 10.61 -17.34 0.30
C VAL A 62 11.00 -16.97 -1.13
N GLN A 63 10.48 -17.65 -2.14
CA GLN A 63 10.72 -17.34 -3.55
C GLN A 63 10.18 -15.96 -3.93
N LEU A 64 8.93 -15.64 -3.56
CA LEU A 64 8.35 -14.32 -3.78
C LEU A 64 9.15 -13.23 -3.06
N LEU A 65 9.54 -13.46 -1.80
CA LEU A 65 10.37 -12.52 -1.05
C LEU A 65 11.76 -12.34 -1.70
N ALA A 66 12.37 -13.38 -2.26
CA ALA A 66 13.64 -13.27 -2.98
C ALA A 66 13.51 -12.42 -4.26
N MET A 67 12.38 -12.53 -4.96
CA MET A 67 12.07 -11.71 -6.13
C MET A 67 11.84 -10.23 -5.78
N MET A 68 11.33 -9.94 -4.58
CA MET A 68 11.10 -8.56 -4.10
C MET A 68 12.33 -7.93 -3.43
N LEU A 69 13.16 -8.71 -2.74
CA LEU A 69 14.29 -8.23 -1.94
C LEU A 69 15.60 -8.24 -2.73
N GLN A 70 15.65 -7.41 -3.78
CA GLN A 70 16.81 -7.18 -4.63
C GLN A 70 17.43 -5.79 -4.38
N PHE A 71 18.78 -5.72 -4.41
CA PHE A 71 19.53 -4.46 -4.32
C PHE A 71 19.34 -3.59 -5.56
N ASP A 72 19.51 -4.18 -6.75
CA ASP A 72 19.22 -3.52 -8.02
C ASP A 72 17.69 -3.41 -8.20
N PRO A 73 17.11 -2.19 -8.24
CA PRO A 73 15.67 -2.01 -8.44
C PRO A 73 15.21 -2.54 -9.81
N ASP A 74 16.08 -2.59 -10.83
CA ASP A 74 15.72 -3.11 -12.15
C ASP A 74 15.60 -4.65 -12.17
N LYS A 75 16.22 -5.33 -11.20
CA LYS A 75 16.10 -6.79 -11.00
C LYS A 75 14.93 -7.17 -10.09
N ARG A 76 14.31 -6.19 -9.42
CA ARG A 76 13.19 -6.43 -8.50
C ARG A 76 11.94 -6.80 -9.32
N ALA A 77 11.22 -7.83 -8.89
CA ALA A 77 9.97 -8.19 -9.56
C ALA A 77 8.96 -7.05 -9.52
N THR A 78 8.29 -6.83 -10.64
CA THR A 78 7.20 -5.86 -10.75
C THR A 78 5.97 -6.33 -9.96
N VAL A 79 4.98 -5.45 -9.80
CA VAL A 79 3.71 -5.80 -9.15
C VAL A 79 3.00 -6.90 -9.96
N GLU A 80 2.97 -6.77 -11.29
CA GLU A 80 2.33 -7.70 -12.21
C GLU A 80 2.99 -9.07 -12.24
N GLN A 81 4.31 -9.14 -12.04
CA GLN A 81 5.04 -10.40 -11.86
C GLN A 81 4.75 -11.01 -10.49
N SER A 82 4.73 -10.19 -9.44
CA SER A 82 4.47 -10.62 -8.07
C SER A 82 3.04 -11.17 -7.90
N LEU A 83 2.04 -10.52 -8.50
CA LEU A 83 0.63 -10.94 -8.47
C LEU A 83 0.36 -12.26 -9.20
N LYS A 84 1.26 -12.71 -10.08
CA LYS A 84 1.20 -14.01 -10.79
C LYS A 84 1.96 -15.13 -10.07
N HIS A 85 2.51 -14.86 -8.90
CA HIS A 85 3.27 -15.84 -8.12
C HIS A 85 2.32 -16.75 -7.34
N SER A 86 2.54 -18.08 -7.40
CA SER A 86 1.69 -19.13 -6.80
C SER A 86 1.31 -18.86 -5.34
N TYR A 87 2.25 -18.36 -4.54
CA TYR A 87 2.03 -17.92 -3.15
C TYR A 87 0.78 -17.03 -2.94
N LEU A 88 0.39 -16.22 -3.94
CA LEU A 88 -0.77 -15.34 -3.85
C LEU A 88 -2.06 -15.94 -4.39
N ASP A 89 -2.04 -17.07 -5.09
CA ASP A 89 -3.20 -17.65 -5.79
C ASP A 89 -4.41 -17.84 -4.85
N GLU A 90 -4.20 -18.43 -3.66
CA GLU A 90 -5.28 -18.63 -2.70
C GLU A 90 -5.86 -17.30 -2.19
N GLY A 91 -4.98 -16.33 -1.88
CA GLY A 91 -5.38 -15.00 -1.43
C GLY A 91 -6.17 -14.24 -2.49
N ARG A 92 -5.74 -14.31 -3.75
CA ARG A 92 -6.43 -13.73 -4.91
C ARG A 92 -7.79 -14.39 -5.13
N MET A 93 -7.84 -15.73 -5.12
CA MET A 93 -9.11 -16.47 -5.26
C MET A 93 -10.09 -16.12 -4.14
N ARG A 94 -9.65 -16.05 -2.88
CA ARG A 94 -10.48 -15.60 -1.75
C ARG A 94 -11.00 -14.16 -1.96
N PHE A 95 -10.11 -13.24 -2.35
CA PHE A 95 -10.48 -11.85 -2.63
C PHE A 95 -11.56 -11.74 -3.72
N HIS A 96 -11.37 -12.40 -4.87
CA HIS A 96 -12.35 -12.37 -5.96
C HIS A 96 -13.64 -13.17 -5.67
N SER A 97 -13.61 -14.11 -4.72
CA SER A 97 -14.79 -14.89 -4.31
C SER A 97 -15.76 -14.10 -3.43
N CYS A 98 -15.31 -13.14 -2.62
CA CYS A 98 -16.21 -12.43 -1.70
C CYS A 98 -15.88 -10.97 -1.33
N MET A 99 -14.67 -10.46 -1.59
CA MET A 99 -14.23 -9.12 -1.11
C MET A 99 -14.09 -8.06 -2.21
N CYS A 100 -13.87 -8.47 -3.47
CA CYS A 100 -13.68 -7.55 -4.58
C CYS A 100 -14.98 -6.85 -5.00
N SER A 101 -14.82 -5.68 -5.66
CA SER A 101 -15.90 -4.97 -6.35
C SER A 101 -16.08 -5.37 -7.82
N CYS A 102 -15.12 -6.09 -8.42
CA CYS A 102 -15.12 -6.45 -9.84
C CYS A 102 -15.86 -7.75 -10.19
N CYS A 103 -16.18 -8.59 -9.20
CA CYS A 103 -16.92 -9.85 -9.38
C CYS A 103 -18.26 -9.78 -8.66
N TYR A 104 -19.30 -10.39 -9.22
CA TYR A 104 -20.66 -10.34 -8.67
C TYR A 104 -21.33 -11.72 -8.65
N THR A 105 -22.37 -11.89 -7.84
CA THR A 105 -23.18 -13.11 -7.84
C THR A 105 -24.46 -12.87 -8.63
N ASN A 106 -24.73 -13.69 -9.64
CA ASN A 106 -25.93 -13.60 -10.45
C ASN A 106 -27.12 -14.28 -9.74
N ASN A 107 -28.23 -13.55 -9.56
CA ASN A 107 -29.50 -14.08 -9.06
C ASN A 107 -30.48 -14.27 -10.22
N PRO A 108 -31.24 -15.39 -10.28
CA PRO A 108 -31.47 -16.38 -9.22
C PRO A 108 -30.48 -17.56 -9.19
N GLY A 109 -29.48 -17.62 -10.09
CA GLY A 109 -28.60 -18.79 -10.22
C GLY A 109 -27.54 -18.97 -9.12
N ASN A 110 -27.45 -18.06 -8.14
CA ASN A 110 -26.46 -18.00 -7.07
C ASN A 110 -25.00 -18.28 -7.52
N THR A 111 -24.69 -17.92 -8.76
CA THR A 111 -23.41 -18.26 -9.42
C THR A 111 -22.52 -17.01 -9.42
N ARG A 112 -21.30 -17.15 -8.90
CA ARG A 112 -20.29 -16.09 -8.91
C ARG A 112 -19.75 -15.92 -10.33
N ILE A 113 -19.93 -14.72 -10.90
CA ILE A 113 -19.31 -14.29 -12.15
C ILE A 113 -18.04 -13.54 -11.78
N PHE A 114 -16.90 -14.06 -12.25
CA PHE A 114 -15.58 -13.48 -12.04
C PHE A 114 -15.26 -12.44 -13.12
N SER A 115 -14.51 -11.40 -12.75
CA SER A 115 -14.00 -10.41 -13.71
C SER A 115 -13.06 -11.08 -14.72
N THR A 116 -13.12 -10.63 -15.97
CA THR A 116 -12.15 -10.98 -17.01
C THR A 116 -10.78 -10.34 -16.77
N ASP A 117 -10.77 -9.21 -16.06
CA ASP A 117 -9.55 -8.55 -15.59
C ASP A 117 -9.57 -8.49 -14.04
N PRO A 118 -8.77 -9.31 -13.35
CA PRO A 118 -8.67 -9.30 -11.90
C PRO A 118 -7.76 -8.18 -11.36
N ASP A 119 -6.88 -7.61 -12.19
CA ASP A 119 -5.84 -6.65 -11.79
C ASP A 119 -5.92 -5.34 -12.62
N PRO A 120 -7.06 -4.63 -12.63
CA PRO A 120 -7.26 -3.48 -13.51
C PRO A 120 -6.33 -2.32 -13.17
N MET A 121 -5.76 -1.73 -14.21
CA MET A 121 -4.98 -0.50 -14.11
C MET A 121 -5.90 0.74 -14.14
N HIS A 122 -5.52 1.80 -13.43
CA HIS A 122 -6.29 3.05 -13.43
C HIS A 122 -6.09 3.81 -14.75
N GLU A 123 -7.18 4.09 -15.48
CA GLU A 123 -7.14 4.68 -16.83
C GLU A 123 -6.43 6.05 -16.89
N MET A 124 -6.53 6.83 -15.82
CA MET A 124 -5.81 8.11 -15.69
C MET A 124 -4.76 8.02 -14.58
N PRO A 125 -3.47 7.84 -14.90
CA PRO A 125 -2.39 7.92 -13.91
C PRO A 125 -2.40 9.26 -13.18
N PHE A 126 -1.94 9.27 -11.93
CA PHE A 126 -1.83 10.49 -11.13
C PHE A 126 -0.83 11.48 -11.77
N ASP A 127 -1.23 12.73 -12.03
CA ASP A 127 -0.33 13.74 -12.61
C ASP A 127 0.53 14.41 -11.50
N PRO A 128 1.86 14.14 -11.44
CA PRO A 128 2.74 14.74 -10.42
C PRO A 128 2.96 16.26 -10.61
N LYS A 129 2.47 16.87 -11.70
CA LYS A 129 2.50 18.34 -11.84
C LYS A 129 1.68 19.04 -10.75
N TRP A 130 0.61 18.41 -10.27
CA TRP A 130 -0.24 18.96 -9.21
C TRP A 130 0.57 19.31 -7.95
N GLU A 131 1.52 18.46 -7.55
CA GLU A 131 2.40 18.71 -6.41
C GLU A 131 3.36 19.90 -6.66
N LYS A 132 3.84 20.03 -7.89
CA LYS A 132 4.68 21.16 -8.34
C LYS A 132 3.89 22.47 -8.46
N GLU A 133 2.58 22.42 -8.63
CA GLU A 133 1.71 23.59 -8.55
C GLU A 133 1.49 23.99 -7.09
N LEU A 134 1.08 23.05 -6.23
CA LEU A 134 0.79 23.35 -4.82
C LEU A 134 2.01 23.92 -4.08
N SER A 135 3.21 23.39 -4.34
CA SER A 135 4.46 23.88 -3.73
C SER A 135 4.88 25.30 -4.18
N ARG A 136 4.19 25.89 -5.17
CA ARG A 136 4.39 27.28 -5.62
C ARG A 136 3.32 28.25 -5.12
N LEU A 137 2.26 27.76 -4.48
CA LEU A 137 1.20 28.59 -3.93
C LEU A 137 1.64 29.25 -2.62
N SER A 138 1.07 30.41 -2.30
CA SER A 138 1.17 30.93 -0.94
C SER A 138 0.35 30.06 0.03
N MET A 139 0.62 30.16 1.33
CA MET A 139 -0.19 29.49 2.35
C MET A 139 -1.68 29.88 2.29
N PHE A 140 -1.99 31.09 1.82
CA PHE A 140 -3.37 31.55 1.63
C PHE A 140 -4.03 30.86 0.43
N ASP A 141 -3.36 30.84 -0.73
CA ASP A 141 -3.88 30.23 -1.95
C ASP A 141 -3.98 28.70 -1.82
N LEU A 142 -3.04 28.07 -1.10
CA LEU A 142 -3.10 26.65 -0.76
C LEU A 142 -4.31 26.34 0.12
N ARG A 143 -4.56 27.15 1.16
CA ARG A 143 -5.76 27.02 2.02
C ARG A 143 -7.04 27.14 1.20
N ASP A 144 -7.14 28.16 0.35
CA ASP A 144 -8.32 28.38 -0.49
C ASP A 144 -8.54 27.23 -1.49
N ARG A 145 -7.48 26.77 -2.18
CA ARG A 145 -7.54 25.63 -3.11
C ARG A 145 -7.93 24.32 -2.40
N MET A 146 -7.44 24.08 -1.18
CA MET A 146 -7.85 22.93 -0.37
C MET A 146 -9.30 23.04 0.11
N TYR A 147 -9.74 24.22 0.56
CA TYR A 147 -11.11 24.47 0.97
C TYR A 147 -12.09 24.21 -0.18
N LYS A 148 -11.85 24.82 -1.35
CA LYS A 148 -12.62 24.60 -2.57
C LYS A 148 -12.66 23.13 -2.97
N PHE A 149 -11.51 22.44 -2.98
CA PHE A 149 -11.47 21.01 -3.28
C PHE A 149 -12.35 20.18 -2.33
N VAL A 150 -12.45 20.54 -1.04
CA VAL A 150 -13.33 19.84 -0.09
C VAL A 150 -14.80 20.20 -0.30
N THR A 151 -15.14 21.47 -0.54
CA THR A 151 -16.54 21.93 -0.66
C THR A 151 -17.17 21.64 -2.01
N GLU A 152 -16.38 21.67 -3.09
CA GLU A 152 -16.83 21.47 -4.48
C GLU A 152 -16.75 20.00 -4.91
N ARG A 153 -16.10 19.14 -4.13
CA ARG A 153 -16.02 17.70 -4.40
C ARG A 153 -17.41 17.08 -4.41
N THR A 154 -17.82 16.60 -5.58
CA THR A 154 -19.01 15.78 -5.75
C THR A 154 -18.98 14.59 -4.78
N PRO A 155 -20.06 14.31 -4.03
CA PRO A 155 -20.15 13.10 -3.21
C PRO A 155 -19.93 11.86 -4.06
N LEU A 156 -19.03 10.98 -3.63
CA LEU A 156 -18.91 9.65 -4.25
C LEU A 156 -20.29 8.97 -4.13
N PHE A 157 -20.83 8.51 -5.27
CA PHE A 157 -22.16 7.92 -5.39
C PHE A 157 -23.35 8.89 -5.18
N GLY A 158 -23.12 10.22 -5.26
CA GLY A 158 -24.19 11.25 -5.32
C GLY A 158 -25.06 11.39 -4.06
N THR A 159 -24.82 10.55 -3.05
CA THR A 159 -25.49 10.58 -1.75
C THR A 159 -24.46 11.03 -0.72
N PRO A 160 -24.78 11.98 0.20
CA PRO A 160 -23.91 12.26 1.32
C PRO A 160 -23.66 10.99 2.16
N LEU A 161 -22.57 10.95 2.93
CA LEU A 161 -22.37 9.92 3.95
C LEU A 161 -23.38 10.14 5.09
N CYS A 162 -24.61 9.69 4.86
CA CYS A 162 -25.68 9.71 5.84
C CYS A 162 -25.59 8.47 6.74
N ILE A 163 -25.92 8.63 8.01
CA ILE A 163 -26.17 7.49 8.90
C ILE A 163 -27.36 6.71 8.32
N ASN A 164 -27.22 5.40 8.10
CA ASN A 164 -28.29 4.56 7.59
C ASN A 164 -29.27 4.21 8.74
N PRO A 165 -30.49 4.80 8.80
CA PRO A 165 -31.44 4.56 9.89
C PRO A 165 -32.08 3.16 9.81
N SER A 166 -32.00 2.50 8.66
CA SER A 166 -32.50 1.15 8.42
C SER A 166 -31.48 0.06 8.78
N SER A 167 -30.25 0.44 9.17
CA SER A 167 -29.25 -0.52 9.63
C SER A 167 -29.65 -1.16 10.96
N ALA A 168 -29.47 -2.47 11.09
CA ALA A 168 -29.68 -3.18 12.36
C ALA A 168 -28.83 -2.62 13.52
N ALA A 169 -27.69 -2.00 13.21
CA ALA A 169 -26.82 -1.35 14.19
C ALA A 169 -27.26 0.08 14.58
N TYR A 170 -28.24 0.68 13.89
CA TYR A 170 -28.62 2.08 14.07
C TYR A 170 -29.05 2.42 15.50
N LYS A 171 -29.79 1.52 16.17
CA LYS A 171 -30.22 1.72 17.57
C LYS A 171 -29.04 1.87 18.52
N ASN A 172 -28.01 1.03 18.35
CA ASN A 172 -26.80 1.06 19.18
C ASN A 172 -25.94 2.30 18.89
N PHE A 173 -25.88 2.72 17.62
CA PHE A 173 -25.22 3.94 17.20
C PHE A 173 -25.91 5.19 17.78
N ALA A 174 -27.24 5.29 17.68
CA ALA A 174 -28.02 6.41 18.18
C ALA A 174 -28.03 6.52 19.72
N SER A 175 -27.76 5.43 20.44
CA SER A 175 -27.54 5.45 21.90
C SER A 175 -26.10 5.73 22.31
N SER A 176 -25.17 5.91 21.37
CA SER A 176 -23.76 6.19 21.67
C SER A 176 -23.58 7.61 22.19
N SER A 177 -23.01 7.77 23.38
CA SER A 177 -22.69 9.08 23.97
C SER A 177 -21.57 9.85 23.25
N VAL A 178 -20.95 9.25 22.23
CA VAL A 178 -19.82 9.81 21.47
C VAL A 178 -20.27 10.79 20.38
N ALA A 179 -21.53 10.73 19.93
CA ALA A 179 -22.10 11.67 18.97
C ALA A 179 -23.43 12.21 19.50
N GLN A 180 -23.47 13.48 19.90
CA GLN A 180 -24.69 14.12 20.38
C GLN A 180 -25.64 14.42 19.21
N ALA A 181 -26.93 14.16 19.37
CA ALA A 181 -27.94 14.34 18.31
C ALA A 181 -28.13 15.79 17.82
N SER A 182 -27.47 16.76 18.46
CA SER A 182 -27.38 18.17 18.02
C SER A 182 -26.39 18.39 16.86
N GLU A 183 -25.49 17.44 16.58
CA GLU A 183 -24.49 17.55 15.51
C GLU A 183 -25.06 17.11 14.14
N LEU A 184 -26.00 17.90 13.62
CA LEU A 184 -26.40 17.81 12.22
C LEU A 184 -25.38 18.54 11.34
N PRO A 185 -24.86 17.93 10.25
CA PRO A 185 -23.96 18.60 9.34
C PRO A 185 -24.72 19.66 8.49
N PRO A 186 -24.09 20.80 8.12
CA PRO A 186 -22.70 21.19 8.40
C PRO A 186 -22.60 22.29 9.47
N SER A 187 -21.73 22.12 10.47
CA SER A 187 -21.34 23.23 11.37
C SER A 187 -19.84 23.20 11.67
N PRO A 188 -19.04 24.11 11.10
CA PRO A 188 -17.61 24.28 11.40
C PRO A 188 -17.31 24.99 12.74
N ASN A 189 -18.31 25.22 13.61
CA ASN A 189 -18.22 26.15 14.74
C ASN A 189 -17.47 25.61 15.99
N ALA A 190 -16.36 24.90 15.79
CA ALA A 190 -15.51 24.38 16.87
C ALA A 190 -14.00 24.42 16.54
N TRP A 191 -13.58 25.33 15.65
CA TRP A 191 -12.19 25.55 15.24
C TRP A 191 -11.69 26.95 15.65
N ASP A 192 -12.13 27.44 16.82
CA ASP A 192 -11.51 28.55 17.55
C ASP A 192 -10.51 28.01 18.59
#